data_AF-A0A6G9HTU8-F1
#
_entry.id   AF-A0A6G9HTU8-F1
#
_cell.length_a   1.000
_cell.length_b   1.000
_cell.length_c   1.000
_cell.angle_alpha   90.00
_cell.angle_beta   90.00
_cell.angle_gamma   90.00
#
_symmetry.space_group_name_H-M   'P 1'
#
loop_
_entity.id
_entity.type
_entity.pdbx_description
1 polymer ?
#
loop_
_entity_poly.entity_id
_entity_poly.type
_entity_poly.pdbx_seq_one_letter_code
_entity_poly.pdbx_strand_id
1 'polypeptide(L)'
;MDEQWGYVGAKSRQRWLFYAYDRIRRAVVAHVFGERTMATLERLLSLLSVFDVVVWMTDGWPMYESRLKGKLHVISKRYTQRIERHNLNLRQHLARLGRK
;
A
#
# COMPACT_ATOMS: atom_id res chain seq x y z
N MET A 1 3.57 1.23 4.53
CA MET A 1 2.37 0.88 3.74
C MET A 1 2.11 2.01 2.81
N ASP A 2 1.51 1.72 1.68
CA ASP A 2 1.13 2.71 0.69
C ASP A 2 -0.02 2.15 -0.17
N GLU A 3 -0.67 3.04 -0.91
CA GLU A 3 -1.71 2.70 -1.85
C GLU A 3 -1.33 3.13 -3.27
N GLN A 4 -1.79 2.34 -4.24
CA GLN A 4 -1.70 2.71 -5.64
C GLN A 4 -3.01 2.36 -6.33
N TRP A 5 -3.44 3.18 -7.28
CA TRP A 5 -4.60 2.89 -8.10
C TRP A 5 -4.24 2.61 -9.57
N GLY A 6 -5.14 1.92 -10.25
CA GLY A 6 -5.13 1.70 -11.68
C GLY A 6 -6.54 1.41 -12.19
N TYR A 7 -6.66 0.97 -13.44
CA TYR A 7 -7.94 0.55 -14.02
C TYR A 7 -7.74 -0.73 -14.83
N VAL A 8 -8.80 -1.52 -14.94
CA VAL A 8 -8.79 -2.78 -15.72
C VAL A 8 -9.74 -2.64 -16.91
N GLY A 9 -9.18 -2.63 -18.12
CA GLY A 9 -9.93 -2.50 -19.38
C GLY A 9 -10.42 -1.07 -19.66
N ALA A 10 -11.25 -0.51 -18.78
CA ALA A 10 -11.84 0.82 -18.93
C ALA A 10 -11.56 1.71 -17.71
N LYS A 11 -11.44 3.03 -17.92
CA LYS A 11 -11.16 4.01 -16.85
C LYS A 11 -12.23 4.04 -15.75
N SER A 12 -13.48 3.70 -16.07
CA SER A 12 -14.57 3.58 -15.09
C SER A 12 -14.39 2.40 -14.11
N ARG A 13 -13.54 1.43 -14.44
CA ARG A 13 -13.25 0.25 -13.60
C ARG A 13 -11.97 0.47 -12.79
N GLN A 14 -11.96 1.53 -11.99
CA GLN A 14 -10.84 1.84 -11.10
C GLN A 14 -10.68 0.74 -10.03
N ARG A 15 -9.42 0.45 -9.68
CA ARG A 15 -9.02 -0.49 -8.62
C ARG A 15 -7.95 0.15 -7.77
N TRP A 16 -8.10 0.06 -6.45
CA TRP A 16 -7.04 0.41 -5.51
C TRP A 16 -6.37 -0.85 -5.01
N LEU A 17 -5.04 -0.80 -4.98
CA LEU A 17 -4.15 -1.76 -4.36
C LEU A 17 -3.59 -1.12 -3.10
N PHE A 18 -3.93 -1.71 -1.96
CA PHE A 18 -3.36 -1.38 -0.66
C PHE A 18 -2.33 -2.45 -0.33
N TYR A 19 -1.13 -2.08 0.11
CA TYR A 19 -0.16 -3.09 0.48
C TYR A 19 0.88 -2.63 1.51
N ALA A 20 1.44 -3.62 2.18
CA ALA A 20 2.55 -3.47 3.09
C ALA A 20 3.83 -4.01 2.46
N TYR A 21 4.89 -3.22 2.57
CA TYR A 21 6.20 -3.53 2.03
C TYR A 21 7.20 -3.62 3.17
N ASP A 22 7.85 -4.78 3.29
CA ASP A 22 8.98 -4.97 4.18
C ASP A 22 10.23 -4.38 3.53
N ARG A 23 10.75 -3.34 4.15
CA ARG A 23 11.92 -2.58 3.67
C ARG A 23 13.24 -3.33 3.84
N ILE A 24 13.33 -4.26 4.80
CA ILE A 24 14.52 -5.09 5.05
C ILE A 24 14.54 -6.22 4.02
N ARG A 25 13.44 -6.98 3.95
CA ARG A 25 13.30 -8.12 3.01
C ARG A 25 13.04 -7.69 1.57
N ARG A 26 12.75 -6.41 1.34
CA ARG A 26 12.41 -5.80 0.04
C ARG A 26 11.24 -6.48 -0.65
N ALA A 27 10.27 -6.94 0.12
CA ALA A 27 9.16 -7.76 -0.36
C ALA A 27 7.80 -7.20 0.08
N VAL A 28 6.78 -7.42 -0.74
CA VAL A 28 5.38 -7.20 -0.34
C VAL A 28 4.98 -8.34 0.60
N VAL A 29 4.52 -8.00 1.81
CA VAL A 29 4.14 -8.99 2.83
C VAL A 29 2.64 -9.23 2.92
N ALA A 30 1.84 -8.22 2.57
CA ALA A 30 0.39 -8.32 2.49
C ALA A 30 -0.14 -7.30 1.48
N HIS A 31 -1.20 -7.65 0.78
CA HIS A 31 -1.89 -6.74 -0.14
C HIS A 31 -3.40 -7.03 -0.16
N VAL A 32 -4.19 -6.01 -0.46
CA VAL A 32 -5.65 -6.09 -0.63
C VAL A 32 -6.07 -5.20 -1.79
N PHE A 33 -7.01 -5.70 -2.60
CA PHE A 33 -7.71 -4.88 -3.59
C PHE A 33 -9.04 -4.37 -3.03
N GLY A 34 -9.38 -3.13 -3.34
CA GLY A 34 -10.66 -2.55 -2.93
C GLY A 34 -10.84 -1.11 -3.40
N GLU A 35 -11.78 -0.43 -2.77
CA GLU A 35 -11.92 1.03 -2.87
C GLU A 35 -11.00 1.72 -1.87
N ARG A 36 -10.75 3.01 -2.05
CA ARG A 36 -9.94 3.83 -1.13
C ARG A 36 -10.73 4.21 0.12
N THR A 37 -11.04 3.21 0.94
CA THR A 37 -11.91 3.34 2.12
C THR A 37 -11.27 2.72 3.36
N MET A 38 -11.79 3.09 4.53
CA MET A 38 -11.38 2.51 5.82
C MET A 38 -11.54 0.98 5.84
N ALA A 39 -12.63 0.45 5.29
CA ALA A 39 -12.87 -1.00 5.27
C ALA A 39 -11.79 -1.76 4.49
N THR A 40 -11.23 -1.18 3.43
CA THR A 40 -10.10 -1.78 2.71
C THR A 40 -8.82 -1.74 3.54
N LEU A 41 -8.57 -0.63 4.24
CA LEU A 41 -7.44 -0.52 5.15
C LEU A 41 -7.52 -1.55 6.29
N GLU A 42 -8.69 -1.73 6.91
CA GLU A 42 -8.88 -2.70 7.99
C GLU A 42 -8.63 -4.13 7.55
N ARG A 43 -9.03 -4.50 6.33
CA ARG A 43 -8.70 -5.80 5.74
C ARG A 43 -7.18 -5.98 5.62
N LEU A 44 -6.46 -4.96 5.16
CA LEU A 44 -4.99 -5.03 5.11
C LEU A 44 -4.38 -5.18 6.52
N LEU A 45 -4.87 -4.43 7.50
CA LEU A 45 -4.38 -4.50 8.88
C LEU A 45 -4.68 -5.87 9.53
N SER A 46 -5.81 -6.48 9.20
CA SER A 46 -6.14 -7.84 9.63
C SER A 46 -5.15 -8.86 9.07
N LEU A 47 -4.78 -8.77 7.78
CA LEU A 47 -3.72 -9.61 7.21
C LEU A 47 -2.36 -9.38 7.89
N LEU A 48 -2.11 -8.15 8.35
CA LEU A 48 -0.87 -7.81 9.04
C LEU A 48 -0.83 -8.22 10.51
N SER A 49 -1.97 -8.61 11.10
CA SER A 49 -2.06 -8.96 12.52
C SER A 49 -1.24 -10.20 12.91
N VAL A 50 -0.91 -11.06 11.94
CA VAL A 50 -0.06 -12.23 12.16
C VAL A 50 1.44 -11.91 12.16
N PHE A 51 1.81 -10.66 11.87
CA PHE A 51 3.19 -10.21 11.85
C PHE A 51 3.48 -9.31 13.06
N ASP A 52 4.66 -9.47 13.64
CA ASP A 52 5.18 -8.56 14.67
C ASP A 52 5.68 -7.25 14.05
N VAL A 53 4.74 -6.42 13.57
CA VAL A 53 5.06 -5.13 12.94
C VAL A 53 5.41 -4.09 14.00
N VAL A 54 6.70 -3.88 14.19
CA VAL A 54 7.24 -2.93 15.18
C VAL A 54 7.06 -1.46 14.75
N VAL A 55 7.30 -1.14 13.47
CA VAL A 55 7.28 0.24 12.98
C VAL A 55 6.38 0.37 11.76
N TRP A 56 5.44 1.31 11.82
CA TRP A 56 4.54 1.65 10.73
C TRP A 56 5.03 2.92 10.05
N MET A 57 5.13 2.90 8.73
CA MET A 57 5.61 4.05 7.94
C MET A 57 4.65 4.32 6.80
N THR A 58 4.11 5.53 6.73
CA THR A 58 3.13 5.96 5.71
C THR A 58 3.36 7.42 5.32
N ASP A 59 2.66 7.87 4.28
CA ASP A 59 2.78 9.20 3.66
C ASP A 59 1.92 10.30 4.31
N GLY A 60 1.12 9.95 5.34
CA GLY A 60 0.31 10.89 6.10
C GLY A 60 -1.16 10.97 5.68
N TRP A 61 -1.68 9.98 4.97
CA TRP A 61 -3.13 9.91 4.75
C TRP A 61 -3.89 9.75 6.11
N PRO A 62 -4.89 10.60 6.44
CA PRO A 62 -5.49 10.65 7.78
C PRO A 62 -6.11 9.34 8.30
N MET A 63 -6.51 8.45 7.39
CA MET A 63 -7.01 7.12 7.74
C MET A 63 -5.95 6.23 8.40
N TYR A 64 -4.68 6.40 8.03
CA TYR A 64 -3.58 5.70 8.70
C TYR A 64 -3.41 6.19 10.13
N GLU A 65 -3.47 7.51 10.35
CA GLU A 65 -3.30 8.11 11.67
C GLU A 65 -4.35 7.62 12.67
N SER A 66 -5.62 7.58 12.24
CA SER A 66 -6.70 7.13 13.11
C SER A 66 -6.55 5.67 13.52
N ARG A 67 -6.11 4.79 12.61
CA ARG A 67 -6.03 3.34 12.86
C ARG A 67 -4.70 2.86 13.44
N LEU A 68 -3.63 3.65 13.28
CA LEU A 68 -2.31 3.38 13.83
C LEU A 68 -2.04 4.14 15.13
N LYS A 69 -3.03 4.87 15.66
CA LYS A 69 -2.94 5.53 16.96
C LYS A 69 -2.50 4.53 18.04
N GLY A 70 -1.49 4.90 18.82
CA GLY A 70 -0.90 4.05 19.85
C GLY A 70 0.13 3.04 19.35
N LYS A 71 0.34 2.93 18.03
CA LYS A 71 1.48 2.18 17.44
C LYS A 71 2.63 3.13 17.18
N LEU A 72 3.84 2.58 17.04
CA LEU A 72 4.99 3.35 16.58
C LEU A 72 4.82 3.67 15.08
N HIS A 73 4.20 4.81 14.81
CA HIS A 73 3.85 5.28 13.47
C HIS A 73 4.68 6.51 13.10
N VAL A 74 5.47 6.38 12.02
CA VAL A 74 6.30 7.44 11.47
C VAL A 74 5.70 7.91 10.17
N ILE A 75 5.22 9.15 10.16
CA ILE A 75 4.76 9.83 8.95
C ILE A 75 5.96 10.54 8.33
N SER A 76 6.46 10.02 7.21
CA SER A 76 7.58 10.66 6.53
C SER A 76 7.76 10.16 5.11
N LYS A 77 7.96 11.09 4.19
CA LYS A 77 8.36 10.79 2.81
C LYS A 77 9.80 10.27 2.69
N ARG A 78 10.64 10.47 3.71
CA ARG A 78 12.05 10.01 3.71
C ARG A 78 12.14 8.48 3.68
N TYR A 79 11.20 7.81 4.34
CA TYR A 79 11.24 6.36 4.55
C TYR A 79 10.35 5.57 3.57
N THR A 80 9.55 6.25 2.75
CA THR A 80 8.66 5.66 1.74
C THR A 80 9.31 5.51 0.36
N GLN A 81 10.52 6.03 0.16
CA GLN A 81 11.22 6.00 -1.14
C GLN A 81 11.31 4.60 -1.79
N ARG A 82 11.47 3.55 -0.98
CA ARG A 82 11.55 2.16 -1.49
C ARG A 82 10.19 1.65 -2.00
N ILE A 83 9.11 1.91 -1.26
CA ILE A 83 7.76 1.49 -1.68
C ILE A 83 7.29 2.34 -2.87
N GLU A 84 7.66 3.62 -2.92
CA GLU A 84 7.42 4.49 -4.08
C GLU A 84 8.15 3.99 -5.35
N ARG A 85 9.40 3.56 -5.23
CA ARG A 85 10.13 2.90 -6.33
C ARG A 85 9.43 1.62 -6.77
N HIS A 86 8.94 0.82 -5.84
CA HIS A 86 8.21 -0.40 -6.14
C HIS A 86 6.90 -0.11 -6.91
N ASN A 87 6.15 0.91 -6.48
CA ASN A 87 4.96 1.42 -7.19
C ASN A 87 5.30 1.84 -8.62
N LEU A 88 6.40 2.55 -8.83
CA LEU A 88 6.84 2.94 -10.16
C LEU A 88 7.10 1.71 -11.05
N ASN A 89 7.86 0.74 -10.55
CA ASN A 89 8.17 -0.49 -11.30
C ASN A 89 6.91 -1.28 -11.63
N LEU A 90 5.99 -1.42 -10.66
CA LEU A 90 4.73 -2.11 -10.85
C LEU A 90 3.89 -1.45 -11.95
N ARG A 91 3.77 -0.11 -11.94
CA ARG A 91 3.08 0.63 -13.01
C ARG A 91 3.69 0.38 -14.38
N GLN A 92 5.02 0.40 -14.47
CA GLN A 92 5.73 0.15 -15.73
C GLN A 92 5.50 -1.27 -16.24
N HIS A 93 5.54 -2.28 -15.36
CA HIS A 93 5.28 -3.67 -15.74
C HIS A 93 3.84 -3.88 -16.20
N LEU A 94 2.86 -3.35 -15.44
CA LEU A 94 1.45 -3.42 -15.83
C LEU A 94 1.19 -2.71 -17.16
N ALA A 95 1.80 -1.55 -17.38
CA ALA A 95 1.69 -0.83 -18.64
C ALA A 95 2.29 -1.59 -19.83
N ARG A 96 3.32 -2.42 -19.61
CA ARG A 96 3.88 -3.31 -20.65
C ARG A 96 2.98 -4.51 -20.92
N LEU A 97 2.43 -5.13 -19.88
CA LEU A 97 1.49 -6.27 -20.03
C LEU A 97 0.23 -5.87 -20.79
N GLY A 98 -0.20 -4.61 -20.69
CA GLY A 98 -1.35 -4.09 -21.44
C GLY A 98 -1.06 -3.70 -22.89
N ARG A 99 0.20 -3.78 -23.37
CA ARG A 99 0.52 -3.54 -24.78
C ARG A 99 0.14 -4.80 -25.58
N LYS A 100 -0.75 -4.62 -26.55
CA LYS A 100 -0.96 -5.59 -27.62
C LYS A 100 0.15 -5.46 -28.65
#